data_AF-A0A7Y5M7X4-F1
#
_entry.id   AF-A0A7Y5M7X4-F1
#
_cell.length_a   1.000
_cell.length_b   1.000
_cell.length_c   1.000
_cell.angle_alpha   90.00
_cell.angle_beta   90.00
_cell.angle_gamma   90.00
#
_symmetry.space_group_name_H-M   'P 1'
#
loop_
_entity.id
_entity.type
_entity.pdbx_description
1 polymer ?
#
loop_
_entity_poly.entity_id
_entity_poly.type
_entity_poly.pdbx_seq_one_letter_code
_entity_poly.pdbx_strand_id
1 'polypeptide(L)'
;MPFDPTSRPLTAIEARVLATLMEKARTVPDSYPLSLNAVVTGCNQKTTRDPVMNLGDAQVQEALDALKLLSLVFETSGSRTTRYEHNFQRGVGVPEQSAVLLGLLMLRGPQTAGELRINAERWYRFADISSVEAFLDELQERSAEKGGPLVVLLPRAP
;
A
#
# COMPACT_ATOMS: atom_id res chain seq x y z
N MET A 1 -5.61 0.30 18.83
CA MET A 1 -6.03 -0.94 18.13
C MET A 1 -5.47 -0.87 16.72
N PRO A 2 -4.92 -1.96 16.16
CA PRO A 2 -4.55 -2.00 14.75
C PRO A 2 -5.77 -1.67 13.87
N PHE A 3 -5.53 -1.09 12.71
CA PHE A 3 -6.56 -0.76 11.73
C PHE A 3 -7.25 -2.06 11.26
N ASP A 4 -8.58 -2.07 11.30
CA ASP A 4 -9.40 -3.18 10.83
C ASP A 4 -10.09 -2.79 9.49
N PRO A 5 -9.59 -3.30 8.35
CA PRO A 5 -10.14 -2.97 7.04
C PRO A 5 -11.56 -3.51 6.82
N THR A 6 -12.03 -4.47 7.62
CA THR A 6 -13.40 -5.00 7.50
C THR A 6 -14.43 -4.02 8.06
N SER A 7 -14.09 -3.32 9.14
CA SER A 7 -14.94 -2.32 9.78
C SER A 7 -14.88 -0.95 9.08
N ARG A 8 -13.70 -0.60 8.55
CA ARG A 8 -13.47 0.65 7.80
C ARG A 8 -12.62 0.36 6.57
N PRO A 9 -13.22 -0.08 5.45
CA PRO A 9 -12.48 -0.28 4.21
C PRO A 9 -11.91 1.06 3.73
N LEU A 10 -10.69 1.06 3.20
CA LEU A 10 -10.10 2.25 2.60
C LEU A 10 -10.86 2.65 1.34
N THR A 11 -11.00 3.95 1.11
CA THR A 11 -11.46 4.45 -0.19
C THR A 11 -10.39 4.20 -1.26
N ALA A 12 -10.76 4.25 -2.54
CA ALA A 12 -9.81 4.10 -3.64
C ALA A 12 -8.68 5.15 -3.59
N ILE A 13 -8.99 6.37 -3.13
CA ILE A 13 -8.02 7.47 -3.00
C ILE A 13 -7.09 7.20 -1.81
N GLU A 14 -7.63 6.82 -0.64
CA GLU A 14 -6.84 6.45 0.54
C GLU A 14 -5.87 5.30 0.24
N ALA A 15 -6.35 4.24 -0.41
CA ALA A 15 -5.52 3.11 -0.82
C ALA A 15 -4.41 3.54 -1.78
N ARG A 16 -4.73 4.38 -2.78
CA ARG A 16 -3.74 4.92 -3.73
C ARG A 16 -2.65 5.74 -3.04
N VAL A 17 -3.04 6.62 -2.12
CA VAL A 17 -2.13 7.49 -1.37
C VAL A 17 -1.21 6.66 -0.47
N LEU A 18 -1.79 5.75 0.31
CA LEU A 18 -1.05 4.89 1.22
C LEU A 18 -0.06 3.99 0.49
N ALA A 19 -0.50 3.33 -0.58
CA ALA A 19 0.35 2.44 -1.37
C ALA A 19 1.43 3.21 -2.15
N THR A 20 1.17 4.47 -2.53
CA THR A 20 2.21 5.36 -3.10
C THR A 20 3.30 5.65 -2.08
N LEU A 21 2.95 5.96 -0.82
CA LEU A 21 3.94 6.15 0.24
C LEU A 21 4.77 4.88 0.47
N MET A 22 4.12 3.71 0.51
CA MET A 22 4.79 2.40 0.64
C MET A 22 5.77 2.14 -0.51
N GLU A 23 5.36 2.42 -1.75
CA GLU A 23 6.22 2.28 -2.93
C GLU A 23 7.47 3.15 -2.81
N LYS A 24 7.28 4.43 -2.48
CA LYS A 24 8.35 5.41 -2.53
C LYS A 24 9.33 5.28 -1.37
N ALA A 25 8.87 4.79 -0.21
CA ALA A 25 9.75 4.42 0.89
C ALA A 25 10.82 3.40 0.49
N ARG A 26 10.52 2.52 -0.48
CA ARG A 26 11.44 1.48 -0.98
C ARG A 26 12.18 1.87 -2.23
N THR A 27 11.49 2.53 -3.16
CA THR A 27 12.03 2.76 -4.51
C THR A 27 12.80 4.07 -4.64
N VAL A 28 12.58 5.03 -3.74
CA VAL A 28 13.24 6.35 -3.73
C VAL A 28 13.52 6.83 -2.30
N PRO A 29 14.30 6.07 -1.50
CA PRO A 29 14.51 6.37 -0.07
C PRO A 29 15.07 7.77 0.18
N ASP A 30 15.91 8.30 -0.71
CA ASP A 30 16.51 9.65 -0.57
C ASP A 30 15.48 10.79 -0.60
N SER A 31 14.30 10.53 -1.19
CA SER A 31 13.21 11.52 -1.27
C SER A 31 12.15 11.33 -0.18
N TYR A 32 12.24 10.27 0.60
CA TYR A 32 11.28 9.90 1.64
C TYR A 32 11.71 10.44 3.01
N PRO A 33 10.80 10.95 3.87
CA PRO A 33 9.34 11.03 3.71
C PRO A 33 8.88 12.07 2.67
N LEU A 34 7.72 11.85 2.05
CA LEU A 34 7.27 12.62 0.89
C LEU A 34 6.54 13.91 1.28
N SER A 35 6.74 15.00 0.52
CA SER A 35 5.86 16.16 0.59
C SER A 35 4.51 15.90 -0.11
N LEU A 36 3.49 16.74 0.13
CA LEU A 36 2.18 16.62 -0.53
C LEU A 36 2.30 16.52 -2.06
N ASN A 37 3.08 17.41 -2.69
CA ASN A 37 3.30 17.41 -4.14
C ASN A 37 3.93 16.09 -4.63
N ALA A 38 4.89 15.54 -3.89
CA ALA A 38 5.50 14.25 -4.23
C ALA A 38 4.49 13.10 -4.13
N VAL A 39 3.57 13.13 -3.14
CA VAL A 39 2.47 12.16 -3.03
C VAL A 39 1.51 12.29 -4.20
N VAL A 40 1.06 13.51 -4.55
CA VAL A 40 0.18 13.78 -5.71
C VAL A 40 0.80 13.26 -6.99
N THR A 41 2.06 13.61 -7.25
CA THR A 41 2.83 13.15 -8.41
C THR A 41 2.92 11.62 -8.46
N GLY A 42 3.15 10.97 -7.31
CA GLY A 42 3.18 9.52 -7.20
C GLY A 42 1.83 8.86 -7.43
N CYS A 43 0.73 9.46 -6.98
CA CYS A 43 -0.61 8.90 -7.16
C CYS A 43 -1.06 8.90 -8.63
N ASN A 44 -0.60 9.89 -9.39
CA ASN A 44 -1.00 10.16 -10.77
C ASN A 44 0.00 9.61 -11.82
N GLN A 45 0.92 8.72 -11.42
CA GLN A 45 1.85 8.09 -12.36
C GLN A 45 1.10 7.28 -13.43
N LYS A 46 1.59 7.33 -14.67
CA LYS A 46 1.02 6.58 -15.80
C LYS A 46 1.42 5.10 -15.82
N THR A 47 2.46 4.75 -15.08
CA THR A 47 2.98 3.38 -14.95
C THR A 47 2.75 2.89 -13.53
N THR A 48 2.68 1.57 -13.37
CA THR A 48 2.46 0.89 -12.07
C THR A 48 1.21 1.38 -11.31
N ARG A 49 0.22 1.91 -12.05
CA ARG A 49 -1.09 2.35 -11.55
C ARG A 49 -2.18 1.75 -12.42
N ASP A 50 -3.13 1.06 -11.80
CA ASP A 50 -4.36 0.62 -12.45
C ASP A 50 -5.53 0.80 -11.46
N PRO A 51 -6.49 1.69 -11.75
CA PRO A 51 -6.53 2.61 -12.89
C PRO A 51 -5.53 3.77 -12.73
N VAL A 52 -5.13 4.37 -13.85
CA VAL A 52 -4.47 5.68 -13.81
C VAL A 52 -5.46 6.72 -13.26
N MET A 53 -5.03 7.49 -12.27
CA MET A 53 -5.85 8.53 -11.63
C MET A 53 -5.30 9.93 -11.95
N ASN A 54 -6.14 10.94 -11.75
CA ASN A 54 -5.76 12.35 -11.81
C ASN A 54 -6.30 13.07 -10.57
N LEU A 55 -5.65 12.83 -9.44
CA LEU A 55 -6.02 13.40 -8.14
C LEU A 55 -5.43 14.80 -7.97
N GLY A 56 -6.22 15.72 -7.43
CA GLY A 56 -5.76 17.04 -7.02
C GLY A 56 -5.25 17.08 -5.58
N ASP A 57 -4.52 18.14 -5.24
CA ASP A 57 -3.92 18.36 -3.92
C ASP A 57 -4.94 18.23 -2.78
N ALA A 58 -6.14 18.79 -2.93
CA ALA A 58 -7.19 18.72 -1.91
C ALA A 58 -7.65 17.28 -1.63
N GLN A 59 -7.82 16.45 -2.66
CA GLN A 59 -8.23 15.06 -2.51
C GLN A 59 -7.14 14.21 -1.84
N VAL A 60 -5.88 14.47 -2.20
CA VAL A 60 -4.74 13.77 -1.59
C VAL A 60 -4.55 14.22 -0.14
N GLN A 61 -4.71 15.50 0.16
CA GLN A 61 -4.63 16.03 1.53
C GLN A 61 -5.73 15.46 2.42
N GLU A 62 -6.99 15.43 1.96
CA GLU A 62 -8.10 14.81 2.68
C GLU A 62 -7.83 13.33 2.99
N ALA A 63 -7.30 12.58 2.02
CA ALA A 63 -6.93 11.19 2.22
C ALA A 63 -5.77 11.02 3.22
N LEU A 64 -4.74 11.88 3.17
CA LEU A 64 -3.65 11.87 4.16
C LEU A 64 -4.18 12.15 5.57
N ASP A 65 -5.10 13.10 5.73
CA ASP A 65 -5.71 13.44 7.00
C ASP A 65 -6.56 12.27 7.55
N ALA A 66 -7.35 11.61 6.69
CA ALA A 66 -8.09 10.40 7.07
C ALA A 66 -7.15 9.26 7.48
N LEU A 67 -6.07 9.01 6.73
CA LEU A 67 -5.09 7.97 7.02
C LEU A 67 -4.30 8.22 8.31
N LYS A 68 -4.07 9.49 8.68
CA LYS A 68 -3.48 9.86 9.98
C LYS A 68 -4.39 9.45 11.14
N LEU A 69 -5.70 9.65 11.03
CA LEU A 69 -6.67 9.22 12.05
C LEU A 69 -6.67 7.70 12.25
N LEU A 70 -6.32 6.94 11.20
CA LEU A 70 -6.17 5.48 11.24
C LEU A 70 -4.77 5.02 11.68
N SER A 71 -3.86 5.94 12.02
CA SER A 71 -2.45 5.64 12.32
C SER A 71 -1.73 4.87 11.20
N LEU A 72 -2.19 5.02 9.95
CA LEU A 72 -1.59 4.41 8.75
C LEU A 72 -0.58 5.33 8.08
N VAL A 73 -0.65 6.64 8.36
CA VAL A 73 0.30 7.66 7.93
C VAL A 73 0.69 8.51 9.13
N PHE A 74 1.96 8.90 9.21
CA PHE A 74 2.43 9.90 10.15
C PHE A 74 2.96 11.13 9.43
N GLU A 75 2.85 12.25 10.12
CA GLU A 75 3.32 13.54 9.68
C GLU A 75 4.61 13.87 10.42
N THR A 76 5.68 14.20 9.68
CA THR A 76 6.94 14.65 10.28
C THR A 76 7.03 16.18 10.18
N SER A 77 6.82 16.87 11.30
CA SER A 77 6.95 18.32 11.41
C SER A 77 8.31 18.71 11.99
N GLY A 78 9.33 18.78 11.14
CA GLY A 78 10.68 19.22 11.52
C GLY A 78 11.41 20.03 10.45
N SER A 79 10.80 20.19 9.28
CA SER A 79 11.32 20.97 8.15
C SER A 79 10.29 22.03 7.74
N ARG A 80 10.69 23.01 6.92
CA ARG A 80 9.79 24.06 6.41
C ARG A 80 8.58 23.52 5.63
N THR A 81 8.61 22.26 5.22
CA THR A 81 7.55 21.60 4.47
C THR A 81 7.12 20.33 5.21
N THR A 82 5.81 20.18 5.42
CA THR A 82 5.20 18.95 5.95
C THR A 82 5.57 17.76 5.07
N ARG A 83 5.97 16.65 5.71
CA ARG A 83 6.27 15.38 5.05
C ARG A 83 5.50 14.23 5.67
N TYR A 84 5.22 13.22 4.86
CA TYR A 84 4.35 12.10 5.18
C TYR A 84 5.10 10.77 5.04
N GLU A 85 4.93 9.91 6.04
CA GLU A 85 5.44 8.55 6.07
C GLU A 85 4.31 7.54 6.30
N HIS A 86 4.38 6.35 5.69
CA HIS A 86 3.46 5.26 5.98
C HIS A 86 3.86 4.50 7.25
N ASN A 87 2.86 3.96 7.93
CA ASN A 87 3.00 3.05 9.07
C ASN A 87 2.31 1.68 8.79
N PHE A 88 2.15 1.34 7.52
CA PHE A 88 1.31 0.23 7.07
C PHE A 88 1.55 -1.11 7.79
N GLN A 89 2.80 -1.58 7.91
CA GLN A 89 3.12 -2.87 8.54
C GLN A 89 2.60 -2.95 9.97
N ARG A 90 2.82 -1.90 10.78
CA ARG A 90 2.37 -1.86 12.17
C ARG A 90 0.87 -1.56 12.27
N GLY A 91 0.36 -0.67 11.41
CA GLY A 91 -1.04 -0.29 11.40
C GLY A 91 -1.96 -1.46 11.05
N VAL A 92 -1.58 -2.27 10.06
CA VAL A 92 -2.35 -3.46 9.65
C VAL A 92 -1.94 -4.70 10.44
N GLY A 93 -0.71 -4.77 10.96
CA GLY A 93 -0.21 -5.94 11.68
C GLY A 93 0.18 -7.08 10.74
N VAL A 94 1.05 -6.78 9.78
CA VAL A 94 1.56 -7.73 8.77
C VAL A 94 3.08 -7.56 8.59
N PRO A 95 3.81 -8.63 8.23
CA PRO A 95 5.24 -8.53 7.94
C PRO A 95 5.49 -7.74 6.64
N GLU A 96 6.75 -7.38 6.41
CA GLU A 96 7.16 -6.57 5.25
C GLU A 96 6.76 -7.20 3.91
N GLN A 97 6.96 -8.50 3.76
CA GLN A 97 6.65 -9.26 2.55
C GLN A 97 5.17 -9.15 2.19
N SER A 98 4.30 -9.43 3.16
CA SER A 98 2.85 -9.27 3.02
C SER A 98 2.45 -7.83 2.70
N ALA A 99 3.09 -6.84 3.35
CA ALA A 99 2.82 -5.43 3.08
C ALA A 99 3.17 -5.03 1.65
N VAL A 100 4.27 -5.55 1.08
CA VAL A 100 4.64 -5.32 -0.32
C VAL A 100 3.58 -5.87 -1.26
N LEU A 101 3.11 -7.11 -1.04
CA LEU A 101 2.07 -7.72 -1.88
C LEU A 101 0.76 -6.92 -1.82
N LEU A 102 0.30 -6.54 -0.63
CA LEU A 102 -0.88 -5.70 -0.45
C LEU A 102 -0.72 -4.33 -1.13
N GLY A 103 0.45 -3.71 -1.02
CA GLY A 103 0.77 -2.45 -1.70
C GLY A 103 0.64 -2.55 -3.22
N LEU A 104 1.16 -3.62 -3.82
CA LEU A 104 1.06 -3.87 -5.25
C LEU A 104 -0.39 -4.10 -5.70
N LEU A 105 -1.17 -4.87 -4.93
CA LEU A 105 -2.59 -5.10 -5.21
C LEU A 105 -3.40 -3.80 -5.10
N MET A 106 -3.10 -2.92 -4.13
CA MET A 106 -3.73 -1.60 -4.02
C MET A 106 -3.39 -0.66 -5.20
N LEU A 107 -2.19 -0.78 -5.76
CA LEU A 107 -1.76 0.07 -6.88
C LEU A 107 -2.26 -0.40 -8.24
N ARG A 108 -2.43 -1.72 -8.42
CA ARG A 108 -2.60 -2.33 -9.75
C ARG A 108 -3.76 -3.33 -9.84
N GLY A 109 -4.54 -3.50 -8.78
CA GLY A 109 -5.65 -4.44 -8.76
C GLY A 109 -5.21 -5.91 -8.77
N PRO A 110 -6.11 -6.83 -9.23
CA PRO A 110 -5.85 -8.26 -9.27
C PRO A 110 -4.63 -8.62 -10.10
N GLN A 111 -3.74 -9.43 -9.54
CA GLN A 111 -2.51 -9.88 -10.17
C GLN A 111 -2.26 -11.35 -9.82
N THR A 112 -1.63 -12.08 -10.73
CA THR A 112 -1.10 -13.42 -10.47
C THR A 112 0.13 -13.37 -9.56
N ALA A 113 0.47 -14.49 -8.91
CA ALA A 113 1.69 -14.58 -8.09
C ALA A 113 2.98 -14.30 -8.90
N GLY A 114 3.00 -14.72 -10.18
CA GLY A 114 4.11 -14.42 -11.09
C GLY A 114 4.27 -12.92 -11.37
N GLU A 115 3.16 -12.22 -11.65
CA GLU A 115 3.17 -10.77 -11.84
C GLU A 115 3.56 -10.02 -10.57
N LEU A 116 3.02 -10.44 -9.41
CA LEU A 116 3.37 -9.86 -8.12
C LEU A 116 4.87 -9.98 -7.84
N ARG A 117 5.48 -11.15 -8.09
CA ARG A 117 6.92 -11.35 -7.94
C ARG A 117 7.73 -10.38 -8.80
N ILE A 118 7.37 -10.26 -10.09
CA ILE A 118 8.07 -9.36 -11.03
C ILE A 118 7.90 -7.90 -10.62
N ASN A 119 6.70 -7.50 -10.22
CA ASN A 119 6.39 -6.12 -9.85
C ASN A 119 6.97 -5.73 -8.48
N ALA A 120 7.18 -6.70 -7.59
CA ALA A 120 7.77 -6.50 -6.27
C ALA A 120 9.29 -6.31 -6.28
N GLU A 121 10.00 -6.66 -7.36
CA GLU A 121 11.46 -6.76 -7.41
C GLU A 121 12.21 -5.55 -6.81
N ARG A 122 11.70 -4.32 -7.02
CA ARG A 122 12.30 -3.09 -6.47
C ARG A 122 11.86 -2.73 -5.05
N TRP A 123 10.80 -3.35 -4.55
CA TRP A 123 10.31 -3.20 -3.18
C TRP A 123 10.95 -4.24 -2.26
N TYR A 124 10.88 -5.51 -2.67
CA TYR A 124 11.36 -6.68 -1.97
C TYR A 124 11.58 -7.83 -2.96
N ARG A 125 12.75 -8.49 -2.87
CA ARG A 125 13.09 -9.63 -3.72
C ARG A 125 12.61 -10.94 -3.09
N PHE A 126 11.52 -11.46 -3.63
CA PHE A 126 11.04 -12.81 -3.29
C PHE A 126 11.93 -13.88 -3.94
N ALA A 127 12.18 -14.97 -3.22
CA ALA A 127 13.06 -16.05 -3.69
C ALA A 127 12.51 -16.67 -4.99
N ASP A 128 11.24 -17.08 -4.96
CA ASP A 128 10.52 -17.73 -6.05
C ASP A 128 9.02 -17.43 -5.98
N ILE A 129 8.26 -17.96 -6.93
CA ILE A 129 6.80 -17.79 -6.99
C ILE A 129 6.13 -18.47 -5.79
N SER A 130 6.61 -19.65 -5.38
CA SER A 130 6.09 -20.39 -4.24
C SER A 130 6.15 -19.57 -2.94
N SER A 131 7.20 -18.77 -2.75
CA SER A 131 7.31 -17.86 -1.61
C SER A 131 6.24 -16.76 -1.63
N VAL A 132 5.87 -16.25 -2.81
CA VAL A 132 4.76 -15.28 -2.95
C VAL A 132 3.42 -15.94 -2.65
N GLU A 133 3.19 -17.14 -3.18
CA GLU A 133 1.97 -17.93 -2.93
C GLU A 133 1.81 -18.20 -1.43
N ALA A 134 2.87 -18.63 -0.73
CA ALA A 134 2.83 -18.87 0.70
C ALA A 134 2.40 -17.62 1.51
N PHE A 135 2.92 -16.43 1.19
CA PHE A 135 2.48 -15.20 1.86
C PHE A 135 1.05 -14.78 1.50
N LEU A 136 0.58 -15.09 0.29
CA LEU A 136 -0.82 -14.85 -0.09
C LEU A 136 -1.77 -15.80 0.65
N ASP A 137 -1.40 -17.07 0.78
CA ASP A 137 -2.16 -18.06 1.55
C ASP A 137 -2.24 -17.66 3.03
N GLU A 138 -1.12 -17.25 3.64
CA GLU A 138 -1.12 -16.72 5.02
C GLU A 138 -2.02 -15.49 5.19
N LEU A 139 -2.05 -14.60 4.19
CA LEU A 139 -2.93 -13.41 4.20
C LEU A 139 -4.41 -13.78 4.03
N GLN A 140 -4.71 -14.86 3.32
CA GLN A 140 -6.07 -15.38 3.12
C GLN A 140 -6.56 -16.17 4.34
N GLU A 141 -5.68 -16.89 5.04
CA GLU A 141 -6.01 -17.69 6.22
C GLU A 141 -5.91 -16.91 7.54
N ARG A 142 -5.59 -15.62 7.47
CA ARG A 142 -5.42 -14.73 8.62
C ARG A 142 -6.66 -14.72 9.52
N SER A 143 -6.45 -15.00 10.81
CA SER A 143 -7.53 -15.14 11.79
C SER A 143 -8.32 -13.86 12.05
N ALA A 144 -9.58 -13.99 12.48
CA ALA A 144 -10.44 -12.87 12.86
C ALA A 144 -9.84 -12.01 13.99
N GLU A 145 -9.17 -12.62 14.96
CA GLU A 145 -8.46 -11.91 16.05
C GLU A 145 -7.34 -11.00 15.54
N LYS A 146 -6.75 -11.33 14.38
CA LYS A 146 -5.76 -10.50 13.71
C LYS A 146 -6.39 -9.49 12.76
N GLY A 147 -7.72 -9.46 12.59
CA GLY A 147 -8.42 -8.58 11.65
C GLY A 147 -8.80 -9.25 10.33
N GLY A 148 -8.79 -10.58 10.28
CA GLY A 148 -9.35 -11.36 9.18
C GLY A 148 -8.50 -11.39 7.89
N PRO A 149 -9.04 -12.05 6.84
CA PRO A 149 -8.39 -12.18 5.54
C PRO A 149 -8.18 -10.83 4.86
N LEU A 150 -7.00 -10.64 4.27
CA LEU A 150 -6.63 -9.39 3.58
C LEU A 150 -6.50 -9.54 2.06
N VAL A 151 -6.53 -10.77 1.56
CA VAL A 151 -6.53 -11.10 0.13
C VAL A 151 -7.58 -12.16 -0.16
N VAL A 152 -8.00 -12.24 -1.42
CA VAL A 152 -8.91 -13.28 -1.91
C VAL A 152 -8.40 -13.80 -3.25
N LEU A 153 -8.32 -15.12 -3.38
CA LEU A 153 -8.02 -15.75 -4.66
C LEU A 153 -9.26 -15.70 -5.57
N LEU A 154 -9.11 -15.04 -6.71
CA LEU A 154 -10.18 -14.97 -7.71
C LEU A 154 -10.19 -16.25 -8.57
N PRO A 155 -11.37 -16.65 -9.12
CA PRO A 155 -11.45 -17.69 -10.13
C PRO A 155 -10.54 -17.37 -11.32
N ARG A 156 -9.95 -18.41 -11.92
CA ARG A 156 -9.18 -18.24 -13.15
C ARG A 156 -10.08 -17.64 -14.24
N ALA A 157 -9.56 -16.64 -14.94
CA ALA A 157 -10.21 -16.14 -16.14
C ALA A 157 -10.37 -17.29 -17.16
N PRO A 158 -11.47 -17.31 -17.93
CA PRO A 158 -11.72 -18.33 -18.95
C PRO A 158 -10.64 -18.39 -20.03
#